data_AF-A0AAV9KLQ8-F1
#
_entry.id   AF-A0AAV9KLQ8-F1
#
_cell.length_a   1.000
_cell.length_b   1.000
_cell.length_c   1.000
_cell.angle_alpha   90.00
_cell.angle_beta   90.00
_cell.angle_gamma   90.00
#
_symmetry.space_group_name_H-M   'P 1'
#
loop_
_entity.id
_entity.type
_entity.pdbx_description
1 polymer ?
#
loop_
_entity_poly.entity_id
_entity_poly.type
_entity_poly.pdbx_seq_one_letter_code
_entity_poly.pdbx_strand_id
1 'polypeptide(L)'
;MFIFNLNGKELQFGLSEFRVITGFKCGGCMGFDHDPNSTSKLLFRYFPNAIDKVLEADFIRLFKEDGLILEEDYFDMSRIYLISTYILSSPPM
;
A
#
# COMPACT_ATOMS: atom_id res chain seq x y z
N MET A 1 -14.37 -1.25 -11.13
CA MET A 1 -13.30 -0.23 -11.23
C MET A 1 -13.81 1.01 -10.53
N PHE A 2 -13.03 1.54 -9.60
CA PHE A 2 -13.36 2.72 -8.81
C PHE A 2 -12.41 3.84 -9.19
N ILE A 3 -12.96 5.03 -9.39
CA ILE A 3 -12.20 6.21 -9.81
C ILE A 3 -12.28 7.24 -8.69
N PHE A 4 -11.13 7.73 -8.22
CA PHE A 4 -11.02 8.75 -7.20
C PHE A 4 -10.19 9.92 -7.71
N ASN A 5 -10.62 11.13 -7.38
CA ASN A 5 -9.81 12.32 -7.64
C ASN A 5 -9.13 12.75 -6.34
N LEU A 6 -7.80 12.72 -6.32
CA LEU A 6 -6.97 13.17 -5.20
C LEU A 6 -6.01 14.23 -5.71
N ASN A 7 -6.12 15.45 -5.19
CA ASN A 7 -5.29 16.60 -5.58
C ASN A 7 -5.24 16.84 -7.10
N GLY A 8 -6.35 16.64 -7.81
CA GLY A 8 -6.45 16.83 -9.27
C GLY A 8 -5.92 15.65 -10.09
N LYS A 9 -5.44 14.59 -9.45
CA LYS A 9 -5.00 13.36 -10.11
C LYS A 9 -6.09 12.29 -10.02
N GLU A 10 -6.44 11.73 -11.17
CA GLU A 10 -7.38 10.63 -11.26
C GLU A 10 -6.68 9.30 -10.93
N LEU A 11 -7.18 8.60 -9.93
CA LEU A 11 -6.69 7.30 -9.47
C LEU A 11 -7.72 6.23 -9.82
N GLN A 12 -7.28 5.12 -10.41
CA GLN A 12 -8.16 4.05 -10.87
C GLN A 12 -7.80 2.75 -10.12
N PHE A 13 -8.78 2.14 -9.45
CA PHE A 13 -8.59 0.93 -8.66
C PHE A 13 -9.53 -0.19 -9.09
N GLY A 14 -9.03 -1.42 -9.16
CA GLY A 14 -9.86 -2.62 -9.14
C GLY A 14 -10.38 -2.94 -7.74
N LEU A 15 -11.19 -3.99 -7.60
CA LEU A 15 -11.74 -4.42 -6.30
C LEU A 15 -10.63 -4.86 -5.33
N SER A 16 -9.57 -5.50 -5.85
CA SER A 16 -8.42 -5.92 -5.06
C SER A 16 -7.64 -4.70 -4.56
N GLU A 17 -7.23 -3.79 -5.46
CA GLU A 17 -6.49 -2.59 -5.05
C GLU A 17 -7.32 -1.72 -4.12
N PHE A 18 -8.63 -1.61 -4.35
CA PHE A 18 -9.53 -0.84 -3.49
C PHE A 18 -9.60 -1.40 -2.06
N ARG A 19 -9.84 -2.71 -1.90
CA ARG A 19 -9.89 -3.37 -0.59
C ARG A 19 -8.57 -3.18 0.15
N VAL A 20 -7.48 -3.38 -0.57
CA VAL A 20 -6.14 -3.28 -0.02
C VAL A 20 -5.88 -1.83 0.43
N ILE A 21 -6.03 -0.84 -0.45
CA ILE A 21 -5.73 0.58 -0.19
C ILE A 21 -6.53 1.14 0.99
N THR A 22 -7.82 0.85 1.00
CA THR A 22 -8.74 1.44 1.97
C THR A 22 -8.80 0.66 3.28
N GLY A 23 -8.26 -0.56 3.32
CA GLY A 23 -8.47 -1.50 4.43
C GLY A 23 -9.92 -1.98 4.56
N PHE A 24 -10.83 -1.45 3.75
CA PHE A 24 -12.25 -1.79 3.81
C PHE A 24 -12.56 -2.87 2.79
N LYS A 25 -13.01 -4.03 3.27
CA LYS A 25 -13.97 -4.81 2.48
C LYS A 25 -15.20 -3.93 2.32
N CYS A 26 -15.75 -3.82 1.12
CA CYS A 26 -17.05 -3.17 0.94
C CYS A 26 -18.06 -3.85 1.88
N GLY A 27 -18.36 -3.22 3.04
CA GLY A 27 -19.25 -3.78 4.07
C GLY A 27 -18.79 -3.79 5.54
N GLY A 28 -17.74 -3.10 6.01
CA GLY A 28 -17.45 -3.10 7.45
C GLY A 28 -16.59 -1.94 7.96
N CYS A 29 -17.10 -1.22 8.97
CA CYS A 29 -16.42 -0.15 9.70
C CYS A 29 -15.68 -0.70 10.93
N MET A 30 -14.47 -0.21 11.22
CA MET A 30 -14.03 0.35 12.53
C MET A 30 -12.51 0.57 12.56
N GLY A 31 -12.09 1.65 13.22
CA GLY A 31 -10.77 2.30 13.08
C GLY A 31 -9.58 1.64 13.79
N PHE A 32 -8.46 2.38 13.85
CA PHE A 32 -7.15 1.87 14.31
C PHE A 32 -6.38 2.90 15.16
N ASP A 33 -5.77 2.44 16.25
CA ASP A 33 -4.76 3.17 17.05
C ASP A 33 -3.33 2.72 16.68
N HIS A 34 -2.34 3.61 16.83
CA HIS A 34 -0.95 3.42 16.39
C HIS A 34 0.02 3.22 17.58
N ASP A 35 0.99 2.29 17.45
CA ASP A 35 2.04 2.02 18.45
C ASP A 35 3.32 2.88 18.23
N PRO A 36 3.74 3.68 19.23
CA PRO A 36 4.84 4.64 19.14
C PRO A 36 6.30 4.11 19.14
N ASN A 37 6.59 2.80 19.12
CA ASN A 37 7.97 2.26 19.24
C ASN A 37 8.62 1.68 17.96
N SER A 38 8.14 2.01 16.75
CA SER A 38 8.47 1.23 15.54
C SER A 38 9.74 1.68 14.75
N THR A 39 10.80 0.86 14.79
CA THR A 39 11.71 0.61 13.65
C THR A 39 10.90 0.00 12.50
N SER A 40 11.24 0.20 11.21
CA SER A 40 10.39 -0.30 10.10
C SER A 40 10.21 -1.82 10.12
N LYS A 41 9.12 -2.26 10.75
CA LYS A 41 8.65 -3.65 10.85
C LYS A 41 8.45 -4.26 9.46
N LEU A 42 7.98 -3.45 8.51
CA LEU A 42 7.78 -3.87 7.12
C LEU A 42 9.09 -4.22 6.43
N LEU A 43 10.14 -3.41 6.58
CA LEU A 43 11.45 -3.70 5.98
C LEU A 43 12.00 -5.02 6.50
N PHE A 44 12.02 -5.20 7.83
CA PHE A 44 12.53 -6.44 8.42
C PHE A 44 11.74 -7.67 7.98
N ARG A 45 10.41 -7.58 7.89
CA ARG A 45 9.54 -8.71 7.61
C ARG A 45 9.50 -9.11 6.14
N TYR A 46 9.42 -8.11 5.25
CA TYR A 46 9.14 -8.34 3.82
C TYR A 46 10.36 -8.14 2.93
N PHE A 47 11.34 -7.38 3.40
CA PHE A 47 12.56 -7.06 2.66
C PHE A 47 13.78 -7.28 3.55
N PRO A 48 13.98 -8.50 4.12
CA PRO A 48 15.03 -8.74 5.12
C PRO A 48 16.45 -8.48 4.60
N ASN A 49 16.64 -8.49 3.28
CA ASN A 49 17.91 -8.20 2.61
C ASN A 49 18.07 -6.72 2.23
N ALA A 50 17.03 -5.90 2.41
CA ALA A 50 17.10 -4.47 2.17
C ALA A 50 17.72 -3.78 3.38
N ILE A 51 18.90 -3.19 3.19
CA ILE A 51 19.60 -2.44 4.25
C ILE A 51 19.03 -1.01 4.33
N ASP A 52 18.89 -0.35 3.18
CA ASP A 52 18.50 1.07 3.13
C ASP A 52 17.35 1.38 2.15
N LYS A 53 17.10 0.49 1.18
CA LYS A 53 16.18 0.73 0.06
C LYS A 53 15.49 -0.54 -0.40
N VAL A 54 14.24 -0.38 -0.84
CA VAL A 54 13.45 -1.39 -1.55
C VAL A 54 13.17 -0.87 -2.95
N LEU A 55 13.38 -1.69 -3.97
CA LEU A 55 13.01 -1.34 -5.34
C LEU A 55 11.49 -1.28 -5.47
N GLU A 56 10.97 -0.26 -6.13
CA GLU A 56 9.52 -0.09 -6.34
C GLU A 56 8.91 -1.32 -7.04
N ALA A 57 9.60 -1.90 -8.01
CA ALA A 57 9.15 -3.11 -8.69
C ALA A 57 9.03 -4.32 -7.74
N ASP A 58 9.98 -4.51 -6.82
CA ASP A 58 9.93 -5.59 -5.84
C ASP A 58 8.79 -5.38 -4.83
N PHE A 59 8.61 -4.12 -4.41
CA PHE A 59 7.49 -3.74 -3.55
C PHE A 59 6.14 -4.02 -4.24
N ILE A 60 5.96 -3.56 -5.48
CA ILE A 60 4.73 -3.75 -6.25
C ILE A 60 4.48 -5.25 -6.49
N ARG A 61 5.51 -6.04 -6.78
CA ARG A 61 5.38 -7.49 -6.95
C ARG A 61 4.83 -8.13 -5.67
N LEU A 62 5.49 -7.90 -4.54
CA LEU A 62 5.07 -8.43 -3.25
C LEU A 62 3.63 -7.99 -2.91
N PHE A 63 3.30 -6.73 -3.17
CA PHE A 63 2.00 -6.16 -2.85
C PHE A 63 0.85 -6.73 -3.68
N LYS A 64 1.12 -7.11 -4.94
CA LYS A 64 0.12 -7.69 -5.83
C LYS A 64 -0.02 -9.21 -5.69
N GLU A 65 0.94 -9.89 -5.08
CA GLU A 65 0.90 -11.34 -4.85
C GLU A 65 0.07 -11.67 -3.61
N ASP A 66 -1.02 -12.42 -3.83
CA ASP A 66 -1.95 -12.79 -2.77
C ASP A 66 -1.31 -13.74 -1.75
N GLY A 67 -1.64 -13.53 -0.47
CA GLY A 67 -1.16 -14.38 0.63
C GLY A 67 0.25 -14.11 1.14
N LEU A 68 1.00 -13.16 0.56
CA LEU A 68 2.36 -12.81 1.05
C LEU A 68 2.38 -11.76 2.15
N ILE A 69 1.34 -10.92 2.22
CA ILE A 69 1.22 -9.85 3.22
C ILE A 69 0.28 -10.30 4.34
N LEU A 70 0.70 -10.06 5.58
CA LEU A 70 -0.13 -10.32 6.78
C LEU A 70 -1.22 -9.26 6.93
N GLU A 71 -2.38 -9.65 7.46
CA GLU A 71 -3.56 -8.79 7.59
C GLU A 71 -3.26 -7.44 8.25
N GLU A 72 -2.46 -7.47 9.33
CA GLU A 72 -2.05 -6.31 10.11
C GLU A 72 -1.16 -5.30 9.36
N ASP A 73 -0.47 -5.73 8.31
CA ASP A 73 0.48 -4.88 7.58
C ASP A 73 -0.09 -4.33 6.26
N TYR A 74 -1.27 -4.82 5.82
CA TYR A 74 -1.86 -4.37 4.56
C TYR A 74 -2.06 -2.86 4.55
N PHE A 75 -2.49 -2.26 5.66
CA PHE A 75 -2.78 -0.83 5.69
C PHE A 75 -1.55 0.04 5.40
N ASP A 76 -0.40 -0.31 5.96
CA ASP A 76 0.84 0.45 5.72
C ASP A 76 1.43 0.16 4.33
N MET A 77 1.42 -1.11 3.90
CA MET A 77 1.80 -1.48 2.53
C MET A 77 0.93 -0.74 1.51
N SER A 78 -0.36 -0.62 1.78
CA SER A 78 -1.32 0.12 0.97
C SER A 78 -1.05 1.59 0.85
N ARG A 79 -0.70 2.24 1.96
CA ARG A 79 -0.29 3.64 1.97
C ARG A 79 0.95 3.86 1.11
N ILE A 80 1.95 2.98 1.25
CA ILE A 80 3.18 3.05 0.45
C ILE A 80 2.87 2.85 -1.04
N TYR A 81 2.02 1.87 -1.39
CA TYR A 81 1.58 1.64 -2.76
C TYR A 81 0.85 2.85 -3.35
N LEU A 82 -0.08 3.44 -2.59
CA LEU A 82 -0.83 4.62 -3.01
C LEU A 82 0.12 5.81 -3.28
N ILE A 83 1.00 6.10 -2.33
CA ILE A 83 1.94 7.21 -2.43
C ILE A 83 2.87 7.02 -3.63
N SER A 84 3.53 5.86 -3.74
CA SER A 84 4.45 5.55 -4.85
C SER A 84 3.73 5.63 -6.19
N THR A 85 2.67 4.83 -6.37
CA THR A 85 2.03 4.60 -7.67
C THR A 85 1.21 5.78 -8.14
N TYR A 86 0.57 6.51 -7.24
CA TYR A 86 -0.46 7.47 -7.62
C TYR A 86 -0.16 8.89 -7.19
N ILE A 87 0.65 9.13 -6.17
CA ILE A 87 0.99 10.49 -5.76
C ILE A 87 2.33 10.90 -6.40
N LEU A 88 3.35 10.04 -6.27
CA LEU A 88 4.72 10.35 -6.70
C LEU A 88 5.01 9.99 -8.15
N SER A 89 4.32 9.01 -8.75
CA SER A 89 4.44 8.74 -10.19
C SER A 89 4.16 10.01 -10.99
N SER A 90 5.17 10.58 -11.63
CA SER A 90 4.95 11.67 -12.56
C SER A 90 4.09 11.17 -13.73
N PRO A 91 3.15 11.98 -14.25
CA PRO A 91 2.54 11.66 -15.53
C PRO A 91 3.64 11.50 -16.57
N PRO A 92 3.52 10.56 -17.55
CA PRO A 92 4.41 10.60 -18.69
C PRO A 92 4.30 11.99 -19.33
N MET A 93 5.45 12.68 -19.45
CA MET A 93 5.57 13.95 -20.19
C MET A 93 5.24 13.77 -21.66
#